data_AF-A0A9P9ADP7-F1
#
_entry.id   AF-A0A9P9ADP7-F1
#
_cell.length_a   1.000
_cell.length_b   1.000
_cell.length_c   1.000
_cell.angle_alpha   90.00
_cell.angle_beta   90.00
_cell.angle_gamma   90.00
#
_symmetry.space_group_name_H-M   'P 1'
#
loop_
_entity.id
_entity.type
_entity.pdbx_description
1 polymer ?
#
loop_
_entity_poly.entity_id
_entity_poly.type
_entity_poly.pdbx_seq_one_letter_code
_entity_poly.pdbx_strand_id
1 'polypeptide(L)'
;MYHHTLLSLVWLGLVPGSFAQYASTKVVLDPTYGTVAPPHDAFPQNPEHVRVVSNVLIVIILAFVGISLLESKRWSSTLPAALTIGSATFTLAEAINCYLGSVYWTTSHDSSKLLFVLLGRDFEVYVVLVWWSYAAVTSCMVFGALNRNIGPGRLWALLAFAAFLDIVLEEIVLTLGGVYHYYGHQPLVFNIFPLWWCFCNVSSIFVGISVVYRYRHLLEGWRSCLIPIILPLCYVGPQVLAGLPTMYAIQADYSPLVTQLCGLLTCMLAVVQVGVVMDTFLGRDPTCSTHQKLL
;
A
#
# COMPACT_ATOMS: atom_id res chain seq x y z
N MET A 1 6.58 39.82 4.63
CA MET A 1 7.47 39.37 5.71
C MET A 1 6.67 38.41 6.59
N TYR A 2 6.50 37.17 6.15
CA TYR A 2 5.82 36.10 6.90
C TYR A 2 6.63 34.82 6.73
N HIS A 3 7.75 34.77 7.44
CA HIS A 3 8.47 33.53 7.72
C HIS A 3 7.83 32.88 8.93
N HIS A 4 6.69 32.21 8.73
CA HIS A 4 6.17 31.24 9.69
C HIS A 4 6.35 29.83 9.12
N THR A 5 7.61 29.41 9.20
CA THR A 5 8.07 28.10 9.69
C THR A 5 7.29 26.84 9.28
N LEU A 6 7.92 26.06 8.39
CA LEU A 6 7.75 24.61 8.23
C LEU A 6 7.75 23.83 9.57
N LEU A 7 8.36 24.36 10.64
CA LEU A 7 8.38 23.77 11.98
C LEU A 7 6.99 23.64 12.62
N SER A 8 6.00 24.45 12.20
CA SER A 8 4.64 24.41 12.75
C SER A 8 3.85 23.15 12.32
N LEU A 9 4.20 22.58 11.16
CA LEU A 9 3.59 21.34 10.65
C LEU A 9 4.11 20.10 11.38
N VAL A 10 5.35 20.13 11.89
CA VAL A 10 5.94 19.04 12.66
C VAL A 10 5.27 18.91 14.04
N TRP A 11 4.82 20.03 14.62
CA TRP A 11 4.19 20.03 15.95
C TRP A 11 2.70 19.68 15.93
N LEU A 12 1.98 19.97 14.85
CA LEU A 12 0.55 19.64 14.74
C LEU A 12 0.29 18.14 14.50
N GLY A 13 1.27 17.37 14.02
CA GLY A 13 1.18 15.90 13.94
C GLY A 13 1.45 15.16 15.26
N LEU A 14 1.91 15.86 16.31
CA LEU A 14 2.27 15.23 17.59
C LEU A 14 1.19 15.32 18.67
N VAL A 15 0.18 16.17 18.49
CA VAL A 15 -0.75 16.56 19.58
C VAL A 15 -2.16 15.95 19.47
N PRO A 16 -2.78 15.72 18.28
CA PRO A 16 -4.12 15.13 18.24
C PRO A 16 -4.14 13.63 18.57
N GLY A 17 -3.04 12.91 18.31
CA GLY A 17 -2.96 11.45 18.47
C GLY A 17 -2.88 10.94 19.91
N SER A 18 -2.58 11.80 20.90
CA SER A 18 -2.41 11.35 22.29
C SER A 18 -3.72 10.94 22.95
N PHE A 19 -4.88 11.46 22.53
CA PHE A 19 -6.17 11.07 23.14
C PHE A 19 -6.73 9.76 22.59
N ALA A 20 -6.45 9.42 21.32
CA ALA A 20 -6.87 8.14 20.73
C ALA A 20 -6.06 6.94 21.28
N GLN A 21 -4.82 7.18 21.73
CA GLN A 21 -3.92 6.15 22.30
C GLN A 21 -4.36 5.59 23.67
N TYR A 22 -5.35 6.19 24.32
CA TYR A 22 -5.89 5.71 25.60
C TYR A 22 -7.25 5.02 25.46
N ALA A 23 -7.78 4.90 24.25
CA ALA A 23 -9.01 4.16 24.00
C ALA A 23 -8.70 2.66 23.99
N SER A 24 -9.06 1.95 25.07
CA SER A 24 -9.00 0.49 25.11
C SER A 24 -10.35 -0.10 24.71
N THR A 25 -10.31 -1.10 23.82
CA THR A 25 -11.47 -1.94 23.53
C THR A 25 -11.18 -3.37 23.96
N LYS A 26 -12.19 -4.09 24.41
CA LYS A 26 -12.06 -5.49 24.77
C LYS A 26 -11.78 -6.27 23.48
N VAL A 27 -10.59 -6.86 23.38
CA VAL A 27 -10.26 -7.78 22.28
C VAL A 27 -11.16 -9.01 22.41
N VAL A 28 -12.03 -9.20 21.43
CA VAL A 28 -12.81 -10.42 21.26
C VAL A 28 -12.07 -11.30 20.26
N LEU A 29 -11.85 -12.56 20.63
CA LEU A 29 -11.29 -13.53 19.69
C LEU A 29 -12.42 -14.20 18.92
N ASP A 30 -12.21 -14.44 17.63
CA ASP A 30 -13.09 -15.27 16.84
C ASP A 30 -13.13 -16.68 17.45
N PRO A 31 -14.33 -17.24 17.75
CA PRO A 31 -14.45 -18.51 18.45
C PRO A 31 -14.01 -19.72 17.62
N THR A 32 -13.93 -19.58 16.29
CA THR A 32 -13.53 -20.66 15.37
C THR A 32 -12.04 -20.61 15.09
N TYR A 33 -11.50 -19.42 14.81
CA TYR A 33 -10.13 -19.24 14.34
C TYR A 33 -9.17 -18.78 15.44
N GLY A 34 -9.67 -18.29 16.58
CA GLY A 34 -8.84 -17.77 17.67
C GLY A 34 -8.09 -16.48 17.32
N THR A 35 -8.46 -15.82 16.22
CA THR A 35 -7.87 -14.56 15.75
C THR A 35 -8.59 -13.36 16.35
N VAL A 36 -7.97 -12.18 16.32
CA VAL A 36 -8.64 -10.94 16.74
C VAL A 36 -9.83 -10.67 15.82
N ALA A 37 -11.03 -10.72 16.38
CA ALA A 37 -12.26 -10.39 15.68
C ALA A 37 -12.20 -8.93 15.24
N PRO A 38 -12.49 -8.61 13.97
CA PRO A 38 -12.52 -7.23 13.53
C PRO A 38 -13.69 -6.47 14.18
N PRO A 39 -13.59 -5.14 14.28
CA PRO A 39 -14.57 -4.31 14.98
C PRO A 39 -15.88 -4.09 14.18
N HIS A 40 -16.55 -5.16 13.76
CA HIS A 40 -17.76 -5.12 12.90
C HIS A 40 -18.82 -4.14 13.42
N ASP A 41 -19.18 -4.25 14.70
CA ASP A 41 -20.26 -3.46 15.29
C ASP A 41 -19.89 -1.99 15.52
N ALA A 42 -18.59 -1.71 15.70
CA ALA A 42 -18.11 -0.36 15.98
C ALA A 42 -17.93 0.48 14.71
N PHE A 43 -17.78 -0.16 13.55
CA PHE A 43 -17.59 0.53 12.27
C PHE A 43 -18.36 -0.16 11.14
N PRO A 44 -19.70 0.01 11.08
CA PRO A 44 -20.53 -0.64 10.08
C PRO A 44 -20.24 -0.09 8.68
N GLN A 45 -20.44 -0.94 7.67
CA GLN A 45 -20.33 -0.53 6.26
C GLN A 45 -21.36 0.56 5.93
N ASN A 46 -20.95 1.55 5.14
CA ASN A 46 -21.85 2.47 4.44
C ASN A 46 -21.91 2.07 2.95
N PRO A 47 -23.02 1.44 2.49
CA PRO A 47 -23.12 0.95 1.11
C PRO A 47 -23.04 2.06 0.05
N GLU A 48 -23.51 3.27 0.37
CA GLU A 48 -23.43 4.39 -0.57
C GLU A 48 -21.99 4.84 -0.78
N HIS A 49 -21.21 4.96 0.30
CA HIS A 49 -19.80 5.32 0.22
C HIS A 49 -19.00 4.25 -0.53
N VAL A 50 -19.20 2.98 -0.20
CA VAL A 50 -18.57 1.85 -0.92
C VAL A 50 -18.89 1.91 -2.41
N ARG A 51 -20.14 2.17 -2.79
CA ARG A 51 -20.54 2.30 -4.19
C ARG A 51 -19.87 3.48 -4.89
N VAL A 52 -19.85 4.65 -4.27
CA VAL A 52 -19.23 5.87 -4.83
C VAL A 52 -17.74 5.65 -5.04
N VAL A 53 -17.03 5.15 -4.01
CA VAL A 53 -15.61 4.83 -4.09
C VAL A 53 -15.36 3.82 -5.20
N SER A 54 -16.09 2.70 -5.21
CA SER A 54 -15.93 1.65 -6.24
C SER A 54 -16.06 2.19 -7.66
N ASN A 55 -17.05 3.05 -7.92
CA ASN A 55 -17.28 3.63 -9.24
C ASN A 55 -16.11 4.52 -9.70
N VAL A 56 -15.61 5.38 -8.80
CA VAL A 56 -14.45 6.25 -9.10
C VAL A 56 -13.22 5.40 -9.39
N LEU A 57 -12.98 4.38 -8.58
CA LEU A 57 -11.81 3.51 -8.71
C LEU A 57 -11.85 2.66 -9.98
N ILE A 58 -13.02 2.17 -10.40
CA ILE A 58 -13.17 1.45 -11.68
C ILE A 58 -12.75 2.35 -12.85
N VAL A 59 -13.14 3.63 -12.85
CA VAL A 59 -12.74 4.57 -13.92
C VAL A 59 -11.22 4.72 -13.95
N ILE A 60 -10.57 4.85 -12.79
CA ILE A 60 -9.10 4.93 -12.69
C ILE A 60 -8.45 3.64 -13.21
N ILE A 61 -8.93 2.47 -12.77
CA ILE A 61 -8.43 1.16 -13.22
C ILE A 61 -8.53 1.06 -14.74
N LEU A 62 -9.69 1.33 -15.33
CA LEU A 62 -9.89 1.23 -16.77
C LEU A 62 -8.99 2.18 -17.54
N ALA A 63 -8.79 3.41 -17.05
CA ALA A 63 -7.87 4.37 -17.66
C ALA A 63 -6.42 3.84 -17.67
N PHE A 64 -5.91 3.36 -16.53
CA PHE A 64 -4.54 2.87 -16.43
C PHE A 64 -4.33 1.51 -17.11
N VAL A 65 -5.32 0.62 -17.12
CA VAL A 65 -5.30 -0.58 -17.97
C VAL A 65 -5.23 -0.19 -19.44
N GLY A 66 -6.02 0.79 -19.88
CA GLY A 66 -5.96 1.33 -21.24
C GLY A 66 -4.58 1.89 -21.59
N ILE A 67 -3.99 2.72 -20.72
CA ILE A 67 -2.64 3.26 -20.89
C ILE A 67 -1.62 2.13 -20.98
N SER A 68 -1.68 1.16 -20.08
CA SER A 68 -0.74 0.03 -20.06
C SER A 68 -0.87 -0.87 -21.29
N LEU A 69 -2.08 -1.05 -21.84
CA LEU A 69 -2.26 -1.74 -23.12
C LEU A 69 -1.62 -0.97 -24.28
N LEU A 70 -1.74 0.36 -24.30
CA LEU A 70 -1.06 1.21 -25.29
C LEU A 70 0.45 1.16 -25.14
N GLU A 71 0.98 1.16 -23.92
CA GLU A 71 2.40 0.99 -23.64
C GLU A 71 2.91 -0.40 -24.02
N SER A 72 2.11 -1.45 -23.77
CA SER A 72 2.37 -2.82 -24.23
C SER A 72 2.53 -2.89 -25.74
N LYS A 73 1.66 -2.19 -26.49
CA LYS A 73 1.79 -2.07 -27.94
C LYS A 73 3.02 -1.27 -28.35
N ARG A 74 3.31 -0.15 -27.68
CA ARG A 74 4.45 0.74 -27.97
C ARG A 74 5.79 0.03 -27.80
N TRP A 75 5.94 -0.80 -26.77
CA TRP A 75 7.18 -1.50 -26.45
C TRP A 75 7.23 -2.95 -26.92
N SER A 76 6.18 -3.42 -27.62
CA SER A 76 6.04 -4.83 -28.01
C SER A 76 6.26 -5.79 -26.83
N SER A 77 5.66 -5.46 -25.69
CA SER A 77 5.86 -6.13 -24.40
C SER A 77 4.52 -6.43 -23.73
N THR A 78 4.37 -7.62 -23.14
CA THR A 78 3.14 -7.97 -22.41
C THR A 78 3.15 -7.49 -20.96
N LEU A 79 4.32 -7.09 -20.44
CA LEU A 79 4.48 -6.75 -19.02
C LEU A 79 3.72 -5.52 -18.54
N PRO A 80 3.65 -4.38 -19.27
CA PRO A 80 2.90 -3.22 -18.78
C PRO A 80 1.45 -3.58 -18.44
N ALA A 81 0.75 -4.23 -19.37
CA ALA A 81 -0.61 -4.71 -19.18
C ALA A 81 -0.69 -5.77 -18.06
N ALA A 82 0.20 -6.77 -18.07
CA ALA A 82 0.19 -7.84 -17.08
C ALA A 82 0.48 -7.37 -15.65
N LEU A 83 1.37 -6.40 -15.45
CA LEU A 83 1.59 -5.75 -14.16
C LEU A 83 0.37 -4.98 -13.68
N THR A 84 -0.25 -4.20 -14.58
CA THR A 84 -1.38 -3.35 -14.24
C THR A 84 -2.63 -4.17 -13.94
N ILE A 85 -2.90 -5.21 -14.72
CA ILE A 85 -4.02 -6.14 -14.49
C ILE A 85 -3.73 -7.04 -13.29
N GLY A 86 -2.50 -7.57 -13.20
CA GLY A 86 -2.09 -8.43 -12.10
C GLY A 86 -2.09 -7.73 -10.75
N SER A 87 -1.98 -6.40 -10.70
CA SER A 87 -2.02 -5.62 -9.47
C SER A 87 -3.30 -5.82 -8.64
N ALA A 88 -4.40 -6.31 -9.24
CA ALA A 88 -5.60 -6.69 -8.50
C ALA A 88 -5.33 -7.74 -7.39
N THR A 89 -4.31 -8.59 -7.57
CA THR A 89 -4.00 -9.67 -6.64
C THR A 89 -3.25 -9.20 -5.38
N PHE A 90 -2.79 -7.94 -5.30
CA PHE A 90 -2.25 -7.39 -4.06
C PHE A 90 -3.27 -7.44 -2.90
N THR A 91 -4.56 -7.49 -3.21
CA THR A 91 -5.62 -7.71 -2.22
C THR A 91 -5.44 -8.99 -1.39
N LEU A 92 -4.81 -10.02 -1.95
CA LEU A 92 -4.48 -11.25 -1.20
C LEU A 92 -3.45 -10.97 -0.11
N ALA A 93 -2.49 -10.08 -0.40
CA ALA A 93 -1.53 -9.63 0.59
C ALA A 93 -2.18 -8.74 1.64
N GLU A 94 -3.13 -7.90 1.24
CA GLU A 94 -3.88 -7.06 2.16
C GLU A 94 -4.65 -7.88 3.20
N ALA A 95 -5.18 -9.05 2.82
CA ALA A 95 -5.88 -9.90 3.78
C ALA A 95 -4.99 -10.33 4.95
N ILE A 96 -3.67 -10.47 4.73
CA ILE A 96 -2.69 -10.74 5.79
C ILE A 96 -2.43 -9.47 6.61
N ASN A 97 -2.26 -8.33 5.95
CA ASN A 97 -2.06 -7.03 6.59
C ASN A 97 -3.20 -6.65 7.54
N CYS A 98 -4.44 -7.03 7.21
CA CYS A 98 -5.59 -6.79 8.06
C CYS A 98 -5.40 -7.33 9.48
N TYR A 99 -4.70 -8.47 9.61
CA TYR A 99 -4.35 -9.05 10.90
C TYR A 99 -3.14 -8.36 11.52
N LEU A 100 -2.06 -8.21 10.78
CA LEU A 100 -0.79 -7.74 11.33
C LEU A 100 -0.78 -6.25 11.66
N GLY A 101 -1.38 -5.43 10.77
CA GLY A 101 -1.41 -3.98 10.85
C GLY A 101 -2.73 -3.42 11.38
N SER A 102 -3.63 -4.27 11.88
CA SER A 102 -4.94 -3.87 12.43
C SER A 102 -5.74 -3.00 11.48
N VAL A 103 -5.98 -3.54 10.29
CA VAL A 103 -6.84 -2.93 9.25
C VAL A 103 -8.16 -3.68 9.18
N TYR A 104 -9.25 -2.94 9.10
CA TYR A 104 -10.58 -3.50 8.97
C TYR A 104 -11.28 -2.94 7.73
N TRP A 105 -11.51 -3.80 6.75
CA TRP A 105 -12.41 -3.55 5.63
C TRP A 105 -13.84 -3.89 6.03
N THR A 106 -14.76 -2.94 5.87
CA THR A 106 -16.16 -3.15 6.21
C THR A 106 -16.81 -4.16 5.27
N THR A 107 -17.83 -4.87 5.75
CA THR A 107 -18.55 -5.89 4.97
C THR A 107 -20.05 -5.71 5.15
N SER A 108 -20.81 -6.00 4.10
CA SER A 108 -22.27 -6.12 4.14
C SER A 108 -22.73 -7.51 4.55
N HIS A 109 -21.82 -8.50 4.59
CA HIS A 109 -22.11 -9.93 4.75
C HIS A 109 -23.02 -10.52 3.65
N ASP A 110 -23.16 -9.82 2.53
CA ASP A 110 -23.88 -10.28 1.34
C ASP A 110 -23.00 -11.27 0.56
N SER A 111 -23.43 -12.53 0.50
CA SER A 111 -22.70 -13.60 -0.18
C SER A 111 -22.49 -13.32 -1.68
N SER A 112 -23.30 -12.46 -2.30
CA SER A 112 -23.15 -12.08 -3.71
C SER A 112 -22.03 -11.06 -3.97
N LYS A 113 -21.56 -10.37 -2.92
CA LYS A 113 -20.50 -9.35 -2.99
C LYS A 113 -19.18 -9.83 -2.40
N LEU A 114 -19.21 -10.94 -1.69
CA LEU A 114 -18.05 -11.58 -1.10
C LEU A 114 -17.13 -12.14 -2.18
N LEU A 115 -15.83 -11.84 -2.06
CA LEU A 115 -14.81 -12.41 -2.93
C LEU A 115 -14.16 -13.63 -2.29
N PHE A 116 -13.73 -13.51 -1.03
CA PHE A 116 -13.19 -14.61 -0.25
C PHE A 116 -13.29 -14.32 1.25
N VAL A 117 -13.07 -15.37 2.04
CA VAL A 117 -12.95 -15.29 3.50
C VAL A 117 -11.57 -15.79 3.89
N LEU A 118 -10.86 -15.04 4.75
CA LEU A 118 -9.59 -15.48 5.32
C LEU A 118 -9.67 -15.40 6.85
N LEU A 119 -9.55 -16.54 7.53
CA LEU A 119 -9.51 -16.65 9.00
C LEU A 119 -10.67 -15.92 9.71
N GLY A 120 -11.88 -15.98 9.11
CA GLY A 120 -13.09 -15.37 9.67
C GLY A 120 -13.36 -13.93 9.23
N ARG A 121 -12.50 -13.33 8.41
CA ARG A 121 -12.73 -12.00 7.83
C ARG A 121 -13.24 -12.09 6.40
N ASP A 122 -14.36 -11.43 6.16
CA ASP A 122 -14.97 -11.26 4.86
C ASP A 122 -14.26 -10.18 4.04
N PHE A 123 -13.88 -10.51 2.81
CA PHE A 123 -13.34 -9.56 1.85
C PHE A 123 -14.28 -9.45 0.66
N GLU A 124 -14.94 -8.30 0.53
CA GLU A 124 -15.82 -8.02 -0.60
C GLU A 124 -15.04 -7.53 -1.82
N VAL A 125 -15.67 -7.60 -3.00
CA VAL A 125 -15.08 -7.22 -4.29
C VAL A 125 -14.53 -5.79 -4.29
N TYR A 126 -15.13 -4.85 -3.56
CA TYR A 126 -14.68 -3.46 -3.55
C TYR A 126 -13.27 -3.31 -2.96
N VAL A 127 -12.85 -4.20 -2.04
CA VAL A 127 -11.50 -4.19 -1.48
C VAL A 127 -10.46 -4.41 -2.59
N VAL A 128 -10.78 -5.27 -3.55
CA VAL A 128 -9.94 -5.45 -4.75
C VAL A 128 -9.88 -4.18 -5.59
N LEU A 129 -10.99 -3.46 -5.73
CA LEU A 129 -11.01 -2.23 -6.52
C LEU A 129 -10.08 -1.16 -5.92
N VAL A 130 -10.05 -1.05 -4.59
CA VAL A 130 -9.13 -0.14 -3.87
C VAL A 130 -7.68 -0.51 -4.18
N TRP A 131 -7.28 -1.73 -3.89
CA TRP A 131 -5.90 -2.15 -4.12
C TRP A 131 -5.50 -2.16 -5.58
N TRP A 132 -6.39 -2.60 -6.46
CA TRP A 132 -6.13 -2.61 -7.89
C TRP A 132 -5.92 -1.20 -8.42
N SER A 133 -6.74 -0.23 -8.02
CA SER A 133 -6.60 1.15 -8.51
C SER A 133 -5.25 1.76 -8.16
N TYR A 134 -4.85 1.73 -6.90
CA TYR A 134 -3.59 2.30 -6.44
C TYR A 134 -2.37 1.60 -7.04
N ALA A 135 -2.39 0.26 -7.03
CA ALA A 135 -1.28 -0.52 -7.55
C ALA A 135 -1.22 -0.49 -9.09
N ALA A 136 -2.34 -0.35 -9.81
CA ALA A 136 -2.36 -0.16 -11.26
C ALA A 136 -1.69 1.16 -11.67
N VAL A 137 -2.04 2.26 -10.98
CA VAL A 137 -1.43 3.58 -11.19
C VAL A 137 0.08 3.49 -10.97
N THR A 138 0.48 2.97 -9.82
CA THR A 138 1.89 2.87 -9.42
C THR A 138 2.69 1.94 -10.35
N SER A 139 2.14 0.78 -10.69
CA SER A 139 2.76 -0.18 -11.61
C SER A 139 2.95 0.41 -13.00
N CYS A 140 1.92 1.04 -13.56
CA CYS A 140 2.00 1.69 -14.86
C CYS A 140 3.07 2.80 -14.87
N MET A 141 3.02 3.73 -13.89
CA MET A 141 3.92 4.86 -13.82
C MET A 141 5.38 4.45 -13.61
N VAL A 142 5.64 3.57 -12.64
CA VAL A 142 7.01 3.17 -12.30
C VAL A 142 7.59 2.26 -13.38
N PHE A 143 6.87 1.23 -13.83
CA PHE A 143 7.37 0.34 -14.88
C PHE A 143 7.64 1.11 -16.18
N GLY A 144 6.74 2.03 -16.53
CA GLY A 144 6.94 2.88 -17.68
C GLY A 144 8.13 3.83 -17.52
N ALA A 145 8.39 4.35 -16.32
CA ALA A 145 9.56 5.15 -16.03
C ALA A 145 10.87 4.34 -16.13
N LEU A 146 10.85 3.09 -15.67
CA LEU A 146 11.98 2.17 -15.80
C LEU A 146 12.30 1.87 -17.28
N ASN A 147 11.29 1.60 -18.11
CA ASN A 147 11.47 1.40 -19.56
C ASN A 147 11.99 2.65 -20.29
N ARG A 148 11.74 3.84 -19.74
CA ARG A 148 12.30 5.11 -20.25
C ARG A 148 13.70 5.42 -19.68
N ASN A 149 14.29 4.50 -18.92
CA ASN A 149 15.60 4.63 -18.29
C ASN A 149 15.78 5.94 -17.52
N ILE A 150 14.79 6.35 -16.72
CA ILE A 150 14.95 7.55 -15.87
C ILE A 150 16.06 7.35 -14.83
N GLY A 151 16.78 8.42 -14.48
CA GLY A 151 17.81 8.39 -13.43
C GLY A 151 17.24 8.19 -12.01
N PRO A 152 18.07 7.85 -11.02
CA PRO A 152 17.62 7.49 -9.67
C PRO A 152 16.90 8.63 -8.94
N GLY A 153 17.38 9.88 -9.06
CA GLY A 153 16.70 11.04 -8.45
C GLY A 153 15.27 11.25 -8.95
N ARG A 154 14.99 11.01 -10.23
CA ARG A 154 13.62 11.06 -10.79
C ARG A 154 12.78 9.88 -10.32
N LEU A 155 13.40 8.72 -10.12
CA LEU A 155 12.71 7.54 -9.62
C LEU A 155 12.30 7.74 -8.16
N TRP A 156 13.18 8.32 -7.33
CA TRP A 156 12.83 8.75 -5.98
C TRP A 156 11.67 9.75 -5.96
N ALA A 157 11.70 10.77 -6.83
CA ALA A 157 10.60 11.72 -6.93
C ALA A 157 9.28 11.06 -7.33
N LEU A 158 9.32 10.08 -8.23
CA LEU A 158 8.15 9.31 -8.65
C LEU A 158 7.58 8.46 -7.51
N LEU A 159 8.44 7.80 -6.72
CA LEU A 159 8.03 7.01 -5.57
C LEU A 159 7.49 7.89 -4.43
N ALA A 160 8.12 9.05 -4.19
CA ALA A 160 7.60 10.04 -3.25
C ALA A 160 6.23 10.58 -3.69
N PHE A 161 6.04 10.79 -4.99
CA PHE A 161 4.73 11.16 -5.54
C PHE A 161 3.69 10.06 -5.36
N ALA A 162 4.07 8.78 -5.54
CA ALA A 162 3.17 7.65 -5.26
C ALA A 162 2.77 7.61 -3.77
N ALA A 163 3.71 7.82 -2.85
CA ALA A 163 3.42 7.88 -1.41
C ALA A 163 2.48 9.05 -1.07
N PHE A 164 2.66 10.20 -1.73
CA PHE A 164 1.76 11.34 -1.59
C PHE A 164 0.34 11.02 -2.09
N LEU A 165 0.21 10.36 -3.24
CA LEU A 165 -1.09 9.92 -3.76
C LEU A 165 -1.77 8.93 -2.80
N ASP A 166 -1.00 8.04 -2.18
CA ASP A 166 -1.49 7.11 -1.17
C ASP A 166 -2.10 7.86 0.02
N ILE A 167 -1.36 8.80 0.60
CA ILE A 167 -1.84 9.64 1.71
C ILE A 167 -3.15 10.35 1.33
N VAL A 168 -3.22 10.94 0.14
CA VAL A 168 -4.43 11.66 -0.31
C VAL A 168 -5.62 10.72 -0.48
N LEU A 169 -5.41 9.57 -1.12
CA LEU A 169 -6.46 8.57 -1.33
C LEU A 169 -6.98 8.04 0.01
N GLU A 170 -6.07 7.61 0.86
CA GLU A 170 -6.35 7.02 2.18
C GLU A 170 -7.09 8.02 3.08
N GLU A 171 -6.62 9.26 3.20
CA GLU A 171 -7.29 10.28 4.02
C GLU A 171 -8.70 10.59 3.52
N ILE A 172 -8.92 10.64 2.19
CA ILE A 172 -10.26 10.84 1.62
C ILE A 172 -11.18 9.66 1.98
N VAL A 173 -10.73 8.43 1.75
CA VAL A 173 -11.59 7.24 1.94
C VAL A 173 -11.85 6.99 3.44
N LEU A 174 -10.86 7.19 4.31
CA LEU A 174 -11.02 7.09 5.76
C LEU A 174 -11.98 8.16 6.31
N THR A 175 -11.90 9.39 5.79
CA THR A 175 -12.77 10.49 6.24
C THR A 175 -14.22 10.32 5.78
N LEU A 176 -14.45 9.70 4.61
CA LEU A 176 -15.82 9.35 4.18
C LEU A 176 -16.49 8.42 5.20
N GLY A 177 -15.74 7.49 5.78
CA GLY A 177 -16.26 6.52 6.76
C GLY A 177 -17.09 5.40 6.13
N GLY A 178 -17.24 4.29 6.85
CA GLY A 178 -18.01 3.13 6.41
C GLY A 178 -17.43 2.35 5.21
N VAL A 179 -16.14 2.54 4.90
CA VAL A 179 -15.42 1.77 3.88
C VAL A 179 -14.37 0.87 4.54
N TYR A 180 -13.39 1.46 5.23
CA TYR A 180 -12.43 0.73 6.06
C TYR A 180 -11.90 1.63 7.17
N HIS A 181 -11.21 1.03 8.14
CA HIS A 181 -10.64 1.73 9.27
C HIS A 181 -9.38 1.04 9.80
N TYR A 182 -8.41 1.84 10.26
CA TYR A 182 -7.27 1.36 11.03
C TYR A 182 -7.59 1.40 12.52
N TYR A 183 -7.42 0.28 13.20
CA TYR A 183 -7.68 0.17 14.64
C TYR A 183 -6.40 -0.19 15.41
N GLY A 184 -6.48 -0.15 16.73
CA GLY A 184 -5.33 -0.35 17.62
C GLY A 184 -4.42 0.87 17.72
N HIS A 185 -3.30 0.72 18.44
CA HIS A 185 -2.37 1.82 18.71
C HIS A 185 -1.44 2.08 17.51
N GLN A 186 -1.97 2.74 16.50
CA GLN A 186 -1.24 3.10 15.28
C GLN A 186 -0.22 4.23 15.54
N PRO A 187 1.03 4.13 15.07
CA PRO A 187 1.99 5.22 15.13
C PRO A 187 1.84 6.20 13.96
N LEU A 188 2.41 7.40 14.12
CA LEU A 188 2.54 8.41 13.07
C LEU A 188 1.21 8.76 12.36
N VAL A 189 0.11 8.79 13.11
CA VAL A 189 -1.21 9.18 12.58
C VAL A 189 -1.19 10.67 12.25
N PHE A 190 -1.47 11.01 11.00
CA PHE A 190 -1.51 12.42 10.55
C PHE A 190 -2.84 13.08 10.92
N ASN A 191 -3.93 12.71 10.24
CA ASN A 191 -5.29 13.09 10.60
C ASN A 191 -6.07 11.84 11.00
N ILE A 192 -6.24 10.90 10.08
CA ILE A 192 -6.79 9.56 10.37
C ILE A 192 -5.85 8.46 9.84
N PHE A 193 -5.07 8.77 8.81
CA PHE A 193 -4.16 7.82 8.18
C PHE A 193 -2.84 7.68 8.97
N PRO A 194 -2.44 6.44 9.34
CA PRO A 194 -1.11 6.17 9.87
C PRO A 194 -0.05 6.27 8.76
N LEU A 195 0.80 7.29 8.80
CA LEU A 195 1.73 7.61 7.71
C LEU A 195 2.74 6.49 7.40
N TRP A 196 2.99 5.57 8.32
CA TRP A 196 3.92 4.46 8.09
C TRP A 196 3.47 3.54 6.94
N TRP A 197 2.15 3.45 6.68
CA TRP A 197 1.59 2.62 5.61
C TRP A 197 2.07 3.06 4.24
N CYS A 198 2.12 4.37 3.94
CA CYS A 198 2.49 4.81 2.58
C CYS A 198 3.93 4.43 2.22
N PHE A 199 4.83 4.46 3.21
CA PHE A 199 6.20 4.02 3.01
C PHE A 199 6.26 2.52 2.72
N CYS A 200 5.60 1.70 3.52
CA CYS A 200 5.55 0.25 3.32
C CYS A 200 4.90 -0.10 1.98
N ASN A 201 3.70 0.42 1.72
CA ASN A 201 2.92 0.15 0.49
C ASN A 201 3.74 0.46 -0.76
N VAL A 202 4.31 1.67 -0.85
CA VAL A 202 5.13 2.08 -2.00
C VAL A 202 6.37 1.20 -2.13
N SER A 203 7.10 0.97 -1.04
CA SER A 203 8.33 0.17 -1.07
C SER A 203 8.08 -1.27 -1.53
N SER A 204 6.98 -1.89 -1.07
CA SER A 204 6.61 -3.28 -1.38
C SER A 204 6.11 -3.43 -2.81
N ILE A 205 5.26 -2.52 -3.29
CA ILE A 205 4.85 -2.47 -4.70
C ILE A 205 6.08 -2.28 -5.60
N PHE A 206 6.99 -1.38 -5.20
CA PHE A 206 8.22 -1.12 -5.95
C PHE A 206 9.13 -2.36 -6.06
N VAL A 207 9.20 -3.20 -5.02
CA VAL A 207 9.90 -4.50 -5.09
C VAL A 207 9.30 -5.37 -6.18
N GLY A 208 7.97 -5.56 -6.18
CA GLY A 208 7.28 -6.39 -7.18
C GLY A 208 7.51 -5.90 -8.62
N ILE A 209 7.39 -4.59 -8.84
CA ILE A 209 7.65 -3.98 -10.15
C ILE A 209 9.11 -4.18 -10.56
N SER A 210 10.06 -4.00 -9.64
CA SER A 210 11.49 -4.14 -9.90
C SER A 210 11.90 -5.58 -10.20
N VAL A 211 11.31 -6.56 -9.52
CA VAL A 211 11.46 -7.99 -9.82
C VAL A 211 11.00 -8.28 -11.25
N VAL A 212 9.79 -7.85 -11.62
CA VAL A 212 9.26 -8.06 -12.97
C VAL A 212 10.13 -7.36 -14.01
N TYR A 213 10.57 -6.13 -13.75
CA TYR A 213 11.47 -5.39 -14.65
C TYR A 213 12.82 -6.08 -14.82
N ARG A 214 13.44 -6.57 -13.73
CA ARG A 214 14.74 -7.25 -13.76
C ARG A 214 14.69 -8.58 -14.49
N TYR A 215 13.61 -9.33 -14.33
CA TYR A 215 13.41 -10.65 -14.93
C TYR A 215 12.48 -10.64 -16.14
N ARG A 216 12.25 -9.47 -16.75
CA ARG A 216 11.35 -9.28 -17.90
C ARG A 216 11.54 -10.29 -19.03
N HIS A 217 12.80 -10.59 -19.36
CA HIS A 217 13.16 -11.57 -20.39
C HIS A 217 12.60 -12.99 -20.13
N LEU A 218 12.28 -13.33 -18.88
CA LEU A 218 11.66 -14.61 -18.50
C LEU A 218 10.14 -14.55 -18.48
N LEU A 219 9.55 -13.37 -18.29
CA LEU A 219 8.12 -13.16 -18.04
C LEU A 219 7.36 -12.68 -19.28
N GLU A 220 8.02 -12.50 -20.41
CA GLU A 220 7.39 -12.00 -21.62
C GLU A 220 6.44 -13.00 -22.31
N GLY A 221 5.51 -12.49 -23.11
CA GLY A 221 4.54 -13.30 -23.84
C GLY A 221 3.57 -13.99 -22.90
N TRP A 222 3.29 -15.27 -23.12
CA TRP A 222 2.33 -16.03 -22.29
C TRP A 222 2.75 -16.19 -20.83
N ARG A 223 4.06 -16.09 -20.54
CA ARG A 223 4.60 -16.23 -19.18
C ARG A 223 4.23 -15.04 -18.29
N SER A 224 3.74 -13.95 -18.88
CA SER A 224 3.27 -12.79 -18.10
C SER A 224 2.03 -13.13 -17.27
N CYS A 225 1.34 -14.24 -17.58
CA CYS A 225 0.29 -14.80 -16.73
C CYS A 225 0.78 -15.23 -15.34
N LEU A 226 2.10 -15.34 -15.10
CA LEU A 226 2.66 -15.59 -13.78
C LEU A 226 2.73 -14.34 -12.90
N ILE A 227 2.68 -13.14 -13.49
CA ILE A 227 2.82 -11.87 -12.75
C ILE A 227 1.75 -11.69 -11.66
N PRO A 228 0.45 -11.98 -11.91
CA PRO A 228 -0.56 -11.92 -10.85
C PRO A 228 -0.26 -12.81 -9.63
N ILE A 229 0.52 -13.89 -9.80
CA ILE A 229 0.93 -14.77 -8.69
C ILE A 229 2.19 -14.20 -8.00
N ILE A 230 3.13 -13.68 -8.78
CA ILE A 230 4.39 -13.12 -8.28
C ILE A 230 4.15 -11.86 -7.42
N LEU A 231 3.27 -10.97 -7.87
CA LEU A 231 3.03 -9.68 -7.22
C LEU A 231 2.69 -9.77 -5.72
N PRO A 232 1.67 -10.53 -5.27
CA PRO A 232 1.36 -10.60 -3.85
C PRO A 232 2.51 -11.18 -3.02
N LEU A 233 3.28 -12.13 -3.57
CA LEU A 233 4.46 -12.69 -2.88
C LEU A 233 5.57 -11.64 -2.74
N CYS A 234 5.81 -10.85 -3.78
CA CYS A 234 6.75 -9.74 -3.76
C CYS A 234 6.24 -8.53 -2.95
N TYR A 235 5.00 -8.56 -2.48
CA TYR A 235 4.46 -7.54 -1.59
C TYR A 235 4.53 -7.96 -0.13
N VAL A 236 3.99 -9.13 0.23
CA VAL A 236 3.87 -9.57 1.63
C VAL A 236 5.23 -9.60 2.32
N GLY A 237 6.24 -10.21 1.68
CA GLY A 237 7.57 -10.34 2.28
C GLY A 237 8.20 -8.98 2.61
N PRO A 238 8.36 -8.09 1.62
CA PRO A 238 8.88 -6.74 1.84
C PRO A 238 8.01 -5.87 2.78
N GLN A 239 6.68 -6.02 2.72
CA GLN A 239 5.76 -5.30 3.60
C GLN A 239 5.99 -5.68 5.06
N VAL A 240 6.05 -6.98 5.35
CA VAL A 240 6.31 -7.48 6.70
C VAL A 240 7.71 -7.10 7.15
N LEU A 241 8.72 -7.19 6.28
CA LEU A 241 10.10 -6.85 6.62
C LEU A 241 10.24 -5.39 7.06
N ALA A 242 9.70 -4.44 6.29
CA ALA A 242 9.75 -3.02 6.63
C ALA A 242 8.78 -2.67 7.78
N GLY A 243 7.58 -3.26 7.76
CA GLY A 243 6.50 -3.00 8.71
C GLY A 243 6.68 -3.65 10.09
N LEU A 244 7.60 -4.59 10.24
CA LEU A 244 7.74 -5.42 11.45
C LEU A 244 7.75 -4.61 12.75
N PRO A 245 8.55 -3.54 12.90
CA PRO A 245 8.58 -2.78 14.15
C PRO A 245 7.20 -2.23 14.54
N THR A 246 6.47 -1.68 13.57
CA THR A 246 5.13 -1.12 13.78
C THR A 246 4.10 -2.20 14.03
N MET A 247 4.12 -3.30 13.28
CA MET A 247 3.23 -4.43 13.51
C MET A 247 3.39 -4.98 14.94
N TYR A 248 4.62 -5.12 15.43
CA TYR A 248 4.85 -5.50 16.82
C TYR A 248 4.29 -4.47 17.81
N ALA A 249 4.48 -3.18 17.55
CA ALA A 249 3.98 -2.13 18.43
C ALA A 249 2.45 -2.00 18.45
N ILE A 250 1.77 -2.30 17.35
CA ILE A 250 0.30 -2.32 17.28
C ILE A 250 -0.27 -3.51 18.07
N GLN A 251 0.41 -4.65 18.03
CA GLN A 251 -0.04 -5.88 18.67
C GLN A 251 0.41 -6.01 20.13
N ALA A 252 1.34 -5.16 20.57
CA ALA A 252 1.85 -5.12 21.94
C ALA A 252 1.36 -3.87 22.68
N ASP A 253 1.25 -3.97 24.00
CA ASP A 253 0.91 -2.84 24.87
C ASP A 253 2.15 -2.00 25.22
N TYR A 254 2.81 -1.46 24.19
CA TYR A 254 3.97 -0.57 24.38
C TYR A 254 3.55 0.87 24.69
N SER A 255 4.45 1.59 25.37
CA SER A 255 4.25 3.03 25.63
C SER A 255 4.13 3.83 24.33
N PRO A 256 3.38 4.96 24.33
CA PRO A 256 3.27 5.85 23.17
C PRO A 256 4.58 6.20 22.47
N LEU A 257 5.63 6.49 23.25
CA LEU A 257 6.94 6.84 22.69
C LEU A 257 7.54 5.68 21.89
N VAL A 258 7.51 4.46 22.44
CA VAL A 258 8.01 3.25 21.76
C VAL A 258 7.21 3.00 20.48
N THR A 259 5.89 3.15 20.53
CA THR A 259 5.03 2.99 19.36
C THR A 259 5.40 3.98 18.26
N GLN A 260 5.57 5.27 18.57
CA GLN A 260 6.01 6.27 17.58
C GLN A 260 7.40 5.98 17.00
N LEU A 261 8.36 5.54 17.84
CA LEU A 261 9.69 5.16 17.39
C LEU A 261 9.67 3.94 16.46
N CYS A 262 8.81 2.96 16.72
CA CYS A 262 8.57 1.84 15.83
C CYS A 262 8.02 2.30 14.47
N GLY A 263 7.08 3.25 14.46
CA GLY A 263 6.60 3.91 13.24
C GLY A 263 7.73 4.54 12.42
N LEU A 264 8.58 5.34 13.07
CA LEU A 264 9.72 5.98 12.40
C LEU A 264 10.72 4.95 11.86
N LEU A 265 11.01 3.91 12.64
CA LEU A 265 11.89 2.83 12.22
C LEU A 265 11.34 2.10 10.99
N THR A 266 10.03 1.83 10.96
CA THR A 266 9.35 1.25 9.80
C THR A 266 9.52 2.12 8.55
N CYS A 267 9.31 3.44 8.65
CA CYS A 267 9.54 4.35 7.52
C CYS A 267 11.00 4.30 7.03
N MET A 268 11.97 4.30 7.95
CA MET A 268 13.39 4.21 7.60
C MET A 268 13.72 2.88 6.90
N LEU A 269 13.22 1.75 7.40
CA LEU A 269 13.42 0.44 6.79
C LEU A 269 12.81 0.37 5.39
N ALA A 270 11.63 0.93 5.18
CA ALA A 270 10.99 1.00 3.85
C ALA A 270 11.83 1.82 2.85
N VAL A 271 12.40 2.95 3.28
CA VAL A 271 13.30 3.76 2.43
C VAL A 271 14.59 3.01 2.12
N VAL A 272 15.20 2.35 3.12
CA VAL A 272 16.38 1.50 2.91
C VAL A 272 16.08 0.37 1.93
N GLN A 273 14.92 -0.28 2.07
CA GLN A 273 14.45 -1.32 1.16
C GLN A 273 14.38 -0.80 -0.28
N VAL A 274 13.81 0.39 -0.53
CA VAL A 274 13.80 1.00 -1.86
C VAL A 274 15.22 1.21 -2.38
N GLY A 275 16.13 1.75 -1.55
CA GLY A 275 17.53 1.96 -1.92
C GLY A 275 18.25 0.67 -2.31
N VAL A 276 18.06 -0.40 -1.52
CA VAL A 276 18.62 -1.73 -1.80
C VAL A 276 18.06 -2.29 -3.10
N VAL A 277 16.76 -2.14 -3.38
CA VAL A 277 16.15 -2.60 -4.63
C VAL A 277 16.70 -1.83 -5.83
N MET A 278 16.87 -0.51 -5.72
CA MET A 278 17.50 0.28 -6.78
C MET A 278 18.91 -0.21 -7.10
N ASP A 279 19.74 -0.43 -6.08
CA ASP A 279 21.11 -0.90 -6.25
C ASP A 279 21.15 -2.33 -6.82
N THR A 280 20.54 -3.28 -6.12
CA THR A 280 20.71 -4.71 -6.39
C THR A 280 19.87 -5.24 -7.56
N PHE A 281 18.62 -4.78 -7.70
CA PHE A 281 17.73 -5.25 -8.78
C PHE A 281 17.86 -4.39 -10.02
N LEU A 282 18.06 -3.08 -9.88
CA LEU A 282 18.06 -2.16 -11.03
C LEU A 282 19.48 -1.74 -11.45
N GLY A 283 20.52 -2.02 -10.65
CA GLY A 283 21.89 -1.59 -10.95
C GLY A 283 22.04 -0.07 -10.88
N ARG A 284 21.31 0.59 -9.96
CA ARG A 284 21.24 2.05 -9.87
C ARG A 284 21.69 2.50 -8.50
N ASP A 285 22.71 3.35 -8.44
CA ASP A 285 23.15 4.00 -7.20
C ASP A 285 21.99 4.87 -6.63
N PRO A 286 21.42 4.50 -5.47
CA PRO A 286 20.29 5.22 -4.89
C PRO A 286 20.67 6.60 -4.35
N THR A 287 21.96 6.88 -4.18
CA THR A 287 22.48 8.16 -3.68
C THR A 287 22.78 9.16 -4.80
N CYS A 288 22.85 8.68 -6.05
CA CYS A 288 23.17 9.52 -7.20
C CYS A 288 21.91 10.24 -7.73
N SER A 289 22.00 11.55 -7.91
CA SER A 289 20.90 12.34 -8.50
C SER A 289 20.87 12.27 -10.04
N THR A 290 21.98 11.91 -10.66
CA THR A 290 22.20 11.92 -12.12
C THR A 290 22.31 10.52 -12.71
N HIS A 291 22.10 10.44 -14.02
CA HIS A 291 22.19 9.20 -14.80
C HIS A 291 23.62 8.65 -14.75
N GLN A 292 23.84 7.47 -14.16
CA GLN A 292 25.04 6.69 -14.40
C GLN A 292 24.82 5.90 -15.69
N LYS A 293 25.68 6.13 -16.70
CA LYS A 293 25.77 5.24 -17.85
C LYS A 293 26.20 3.87 -17.33
N LEU A 294 25.28 2.92 -17.27
CA LEU A 294 25.61 1.52 -17.10
C LEU A 294 26.48 1.10 -18.30
N LEU A 295 27.69 0.61 -18.00
CA LEU A 295 28.60 -0.04 -18.95
C LEU A 295 28.00 -1.35 -19.46
#